data_AF-A0A0C3BHU2-F1
#
_entry.id   AF-A0A0C3BHU2-F1
#
_cell.length_a   1.000
_cell.length_b   1.000
_cell.length_c   1.000
_cell.angle_alpha   90.00
_cell.angle_beta   90.00
_cell.angle_gamma   90.00
#
_symmetry.space_group_name_H-M   'P 1'
#
loop_
_entity.id
_entity.type
_entity.pdbx_description
1 polymer ?
#
loop_
_entity_poly.entity_id
_entity_poly.type
_entity_poly.pdbx_seq_one_letter_code
_entity_poly.pdbx_strand_id
1 'polypeptide(L)'
;MADESSVVFNEAHPPQDKAIDAFQTVEKKIKSEILASRKRWDGHEPRMYSRAAGISDADLVNFNIEKDLVEVRAGPTTYGVILLGKIKLPAIKDDLGEGFIHVRIHDPPNRGTEDVVFHSLFTDEGKRDGDGRAERYQAIQTKDFPLEYFHE
;
A
#
# COMPACT_ATOMS: atom_id res chain seq x y z
N MET A 1 -20.78 -7.10 -0.95
CA MET A 1 -19.73 -7.88 -1.63
C MET A 1 -19.61 -7.23 -3.00
N ALA A 2 -18.47 -6.61 -3.30
CA ALA A 2 -18.21 -6.07 -4.62
C ALA A 2 -17.42 -7.14 -5.38
N ASP A 3 -18.04 -7.65 -6.45
CA ASP A 3 -17.51 -8.63 -7.39
C ASP A 3 -16.07 -8.30 -7.82
N GLU A 4 -15.31 -9.38 -8.09
CA GLU A 4 -14.08 -9.40 -8.88
C GLU A 4 -13.96 -8.18 -9.78
N SER A 5 -13.07 -7.25 -9.43
CA SER A 5 -12.88 -6.08 -10.26
C SER A 5 -12.22 -6.55 -11.55
N SER A 6 -13.00 -6.60 -12.63
CA SER A 6 -12.57 -6.71 -14.03
C SER A 6 -11.75 -5.49 -14.50
N VAL A 7 -11.16 -4.77 -13.55
CA VAL A 7 -10.36 -3.59 -13.74
C VAL A 7 -9.01 -4.04 -14.29
N VAL A 8 -8.81 -3.76 -15.58
CA VAL A 8 -7.56 -4.01 -16.26
C VAL A 8 -6.58 -2.91 -15.87
N PHE A 9 -5.61 -3.25 -15.04
CA PHE A 9 -4.52 -2.35 -14.69
C PHE A 9 -3.50 -2.31 -15.82
N ASN A 10 -2.96 -1.12 -16.07
CA ASN A 10 -1.79 -0.96 -16.92
C ASN A 10 -0.55 -1.66 -16.32
N GLU A 11 0.54 -1.68 -17.08
CA GLU A 11 1.83 -2.15 -16.58
C GLU A 11 2.34 -1.24 -15.46
N ALA A 12 3.09 -1.80 -14.52
CA ALA A 12 3.74 -1.01 -13.48
C ALA A 12 4.73 -0.04 -14.12
N HIS A 13 4.65 1.23 -13.73
CA HIS A 13 5.51 2.29 -14.26
C HIS A 13 5.91 3.27 -13.16
N PRO A 14 7.01 4.04 -13.34
CA PRO A 14 7.35 5.15 -12.45
C PRO A 14 6.18 6.15 -12.33
N PRO A 15 6.00 6.80 -11.17
CA PRO A 15 4.90 7.74 -10.99
C PRO A 15 5.03 8.94 -11.93
N GLN A 16 3.89 9.37 -12.47
CA GLN A 16 3.75 10.64 -13.18
C GLN A 16 3.15 11.68 -12.23
N ASP A 17 3.30 12.98 -12.54
CA ASP A 17 2.84 14.10 -11.70
C ASP A 17 1.41 13.90 -11.17
N LYS A 18 0.47 13.46 -12.03
CA LYS A 18 -0.92 13.21 -11.61
C LYS A 18 -1.06 12.16 -10.51
N ALA A 19 -0.24 11.11 -10.55
CA ALA A 19 -0.25 10.08 -9.52
C ALA A 19 0.40 10.60 -8.24
N ILE A 20 1.50 11.36 -8.36
CA ILE A 20 2.17 12.02 -7.23
C ILE A 20 1.16 12.92 -6.50
N ASP A 21 0.47 13.81 -7.22
CA ASP A 21 -0.56 14.70 -6.67
C ASP A 21 -1.65 13.91 -5.93
N ALA A 22 -2.13 12.82 -6.52
CA ALA A 22 -3.17 11.98 -5.94
C ALA A 22 -2.70 11.33 -4.63
N PHE A 23 -1.52 10.72 -4.61
CA PHE A 23 -0.96 10.12 -3.40
C PHE A 23 -0.58 11.18 -2.34
N GLN A 24 -0.13 12.36 -2.74
CA GLN A 24 0.13 13.48 -1.82
C GLN A 24 -1.14 13.95 -1.11
N THR A 25 -2.27 14.01 -1.82
CA THR A 25 -3.57 14.40 -1.26
C THR A 25 -3.96 13.52 -0.07
N VAL A 26 -3.64 12.22 -0.13
CA VAL A 26 -3.95 11.24 0.91
C VAL A 26 -2.73 10.84 1.76
N GLU A 27 -1.57 11.48 1.62
CA GLU A 27 -0.32 11.08 2.29
C GLU A 27 -0.51 10.99 3.81
N LYS A 28 -1.13 12.00 4.42
CA LYS A 28 -1.41 12.02 5.87
C LYS A 28 -2.29 10.84 6.29
N LYS A 29 -3.27 10.48 5.46
CA LYS A 29 -4.16 9.35 5.72
C LYS A 29 -3.41 8.02 5.58
N ILE A 30 -2.58 7.85 4.55
CA ILE A 30 -1.72 6.67 4.38
C ILE A 30 -0.85 6.48 5.64
N LYS A 31 -0.16 7.53 6.08
CA LYS A 31 0.69 7.48 7.28
C LYS A 31 -0.09 7.07 8.52
N SER A 32 -1.27 7.66 8.75
CA SER A 32 -2.18 7.29 9.83
C SER A 32 -2.58 5.82 9.78
N GLU A 33 -2.95 5.31 8.60
CA GLU A 33 -3.40 3.93 8.44
C GLU A 33 -2.27 2.91 8.58
N ILE A 34 -1.03 3.26 8.22
CA ILE A 34 0.16 2.43 8.48
C ILE A 34 0.34 2.21 9.97
N LEU A 35 0.26 3.29 10.77
CA LEU A 35 0.43 3.21 12.22
C LEU A 35 -0.75 2.46 12.88
N ALA A 36 -1.98 2.73 12.43
CA ALA A 36 -3.15 2.03 12.92
C ALA A 36 -3.10 0.52 12.60
N SER A 37 -2.67 0.17 11.39
CA SER A 37 -2.46 -1.21 10.94
C SER A 37 -1.39 -1.89 11.78
N ARG A 38 -0.20 -1.28 11.93
CA ARG A 38 0.88 -1.80 12.78
C ARG A 38 0.38 -2.10 14.19
N LYS A 39 -0.25 -1.13 14.86
CA LYS A 39 -0.76 -1.29 16.22
C LYS A 39 -1.79 -2.41 16.34
N ARG A 40 -2.66 -2.56 15.34
CA ARG A 40 -3.66 -3.64 15.29
C ARG A 40 -2.95 -4.99 15.20
N TRP A 41 -2.03 -5.14 14.26
CA TRP A 41 -1.32 -6.38 14.03
C TRP A 41 -0.37 -6.77 15.16
N ASP A 42 0.29 -5.81 15.82
CA ASP A 42 1.11 -6.07 17.00
C ASP A 42 0.32 -6.76 18.13
N GLY A 43 -1.00 -6.57 18.20
CA GLY A 43 -1.89 -7.24 19.16
C GLY A 43 -2.41 -8.61 18.70
N HIS A 44 -2.34 -8.94 17.41
CA HIS A 44 -2.95 -10.15 16.83
C HIS A 44 -1.92 -11.11 16.23
N GLU A 45 -1.03 -10.61 15.40
CA GLU A 45 0.03 -11.37 14.73
C GLU A 45 1.23 -10.43 14.48
N PRO A 46 2.15 -10.31 15.47
CA PRO A 46 3.30 -9.39 15.40
C PRO A 46 4.23 -9.64 14.22
N ARG A 47 4.18 -10.83 13.60
CA ARG A 47 5.01 -11.13 12.43
C ARG A 47 4.68 -10.24 11.22
N MET A 48 3.46 -9.72 11.15
CA MET A 48 2.99 -8.88 10.04
C MET A 48 3.88 -7.66 9.77
N TYR A 49 4.34 -7.00 10.84
CA TYR A 49 5.23 -5.84 10.77
C TYR A 49 6.66 -6.17 11.25
N SER A 50 7.08 -7.45 11.18
CA SER A 50 8.40 -7.90 11.64
C SER A 50 9.57 -7.13 11.02
N ARG A 51 9.46 -6.70 9.77
CA ARG A 51 10.51 -5.87 9.10
C ARG A 51 10.65 -4.46 9.68
N ALA A 52 9.64 -3.97 10.39
CA ALA A 52 9.69 -2.71 11.14
C ALA A 52 10.01 -2.93 12.63
N ALA A 53 10.46 -4.12 13.04
CA ALA A 53 10.87 -4.37 14.41
C ALA A 53 12.02 -3.43 14.81
N GLY A 54 11.86 -2.75 15.95
CA GLY A 54 12.83 -1.77 16.43
C GLY A 54 12.79 -0.40 15.73
N ILE A 55 11.95 -0.21 14.70
CA ILE A 55 11.75 1.08 14.03
C ILE A 55 10.65 1.87 14.75
N SER A 56 10.91 3.15 15.03
CA SER A 56 9.93 4.03 15.65
C SER A 56 8.77 4.33 14.69
N ASP A 57 7.59 4.63 15.22
CA ASP A 57 6.45 5.03 14.37
C ASP A 57 6.76 6.26 13.52
N ALA A 58 7.51 7.22 14.08
CA ALA A 58 7.93 8.42 13.37
C ALA A 58 8.82 8.09 12.17
N ASP A 59 9.81 7.22 12.35
CA ASP A 59 10.72 6.82 11.27
C ASP A 59 10.03 5.95 10.22
N LEU A 60 9.12 5.07 10.64
CA LEU A 60 8.37 4.17 9.76
C LEU A 60 7.57 4.96 8.70
N VAL A 61 6.98 6.08 9.10
CA VAL A 61 6.15 6.93 8.21
C VAL A 61 6.87 8.17 7.71
N ASN A 62 8.19 8.27 7.88
CA ASN A 62 8.98 9.42 7.42
C ASN A 62 9.32 9.37 5.91
N PHE A 63 8.43 8.82 5.09
CA PHE A 63 8.53 8.85 3.64
C PHE A 63 7.94 10.15 3.07
N ASN A 64 8.33 10.49 1.85
CA ASN A 64 7.81 11.61 1.07
C ASN A 64 7.34 11.09 -0.29
N ILE A 65 6.09 11.37 -0.69
CA ILE A 65 5.50 10.82 -1.91
C ILE A 65 6.30 11.19 -3.18
N GLU A 66 6.88 12.39 -3.27
CA GLU A 66 7.65 12.80 -4.46
C GLU A 66 8.92 11.96 -4.66
N LYS A 67 9.47 11.41 -3.58
CA LYS A 67 10.76 10.68 -3.59
C LYS A 67 10.58 9.18 -3.45
N ASP A 68 9.60 8.76 -2.67
CA ASP A 68 9.45 7.40 -2.19
C ASP A 68 8.30 6.65 -2.87
N LEU A 69 7.39 7.32 -3.59
CA LEU A 69 6.50 6.63 -4.51
C LEU A 69 7.35 6.17 -5.70
N VAL A 70 7.55 4.86 -5.86
CA VAL A 70 8.49 4.33 -6.86
C VAL A 70 7.82 3.68 -8.05
N GLU A 71 6.63 3.11 -7.86
CA GLU A 71 5.88 2.46 -8.92
C GLU A 71 4.38 2.69 -8.72
N VAL A 72 3.67 2.83 -9.83
CA VAL A 72 2.22 3.03 -9.87
C VAL A 72 1.61 2.12 -10.91
N ARG A 73 0.38 1.67 -10.64
CA ARG A 73 -0.53 1.11 -11.63
C ARG A 73 -1.87 1.83 -11.56
N ALA A 74 -2.51 2.00 -12.70
CA ALA A 74 -3.80 2.64 -12.84
C ALA A 74 -4.79 1.68 -13.49
N GLY A 75 -5.97 1.58 -12.90
CA GLY A 75 -7.08 0.78 -13.38
C GLY A 75 -8.32 1.66 -13.51
N PRO A 76 -8.77 1.98 -14.74
CA PRO A 76 -9.96 2.78 -14.93
C PRO A 76 -11.21 2.00 -14.48
N THR A 77 -12.16 2.72 -13.89
CA THR A 77 -13.46 2.19 -13.46
C THR A 77 -14.58 3.07 -14.01
N THR A 78 -15.84 2.65 -13.84
CA THR A 78 -17.00 3.48 -14.19
C THR A 78 -17.06 4.80 -13.41
N TYR A 79 -16.49 4.83 -12.21
CA TYR A 79 -16.59 5.95 -11.27
C TYR A 79 -15.22 6.51 -10.87
N GLY A 80 -14.25 6.49 -11.78
CA GLY A 80 -12.94 7.09 -11.55
C GLY A 80 -11.79 6.15 -11.89
N VAL A 81 -10.65 6.35 -11.25
CA VAL A 81 -9.45 5.52 -11.45
C VAL A 81 -9.01 4.95 -10.11
N ILE A 82 -8.79 3.64 -10.06
CA ILE A 82 -8.09 3.01 -8.95
C ILE A 82 -6.60 3.16 -9.24
N LEU A 83 -5.86 3.72 -8.28
CA LEU A 83 -4.41 3.79 -8.33
C LEU A 83 -3.83 2.86 -7.26
N LEU A 84 -2.88 2.04 -7.69
CA LEU A 84 -2.02 1.26 -6.82
C LEU A 84 -0.67 1.97 -6.77
N GLY A 85 -0.10 2.10 -5.58
CA GLY A 85 1.20 2.75 -5.39
C GLY A 85 2.11 1.88 -4.54
N LYS A 86 3.34 1.67 -5.00
CA LYS A 86 4.43 1.11 -4.21
C LYS A 86 5.22 2.27 -3.60
N ILE A 87 5.16 2.40 -2.28
CA ILE A 87 5.83 3.46 -1.53
C ILE A 87 6.98 2.84 -0.74
N LYS A 88 8.19 3.34 -0.96
CA LYS A 88 9.38 2.99 -0.20
C LYS A 88 9.26 3.51 1.24
N LEU A 89 9.69 2.71 2.20
CA LEU A 89 9.82 3.09 3.60
C LEU A 89 11.31 3.29 3.91
N PRO A 90 11.82 4.54 3.97
CA PRO A 90 13.26 4.81 4.06
C PRO A 90 13.95 4.19 5.27
N ALA A 91 13.23 4.03 6.38
CA ALA A 91 13.75 3.45 7.61
C ALA A 91 13.93 1.91 7.54
N ILE A 92 13.38 1.25 6.52
CA ILE A 92 13.43 -0.21 6.38
C ILE A 92 14.55 -0.59 5.42
N LYS A 93 15.60 -1.16 6.00
CA LYS A 93 16.70 -1.80 5.28
C LYS A 93 17.25 -2.95 6.11
N ASP A 94 16.67 -4.12 5.93
CA ASP A 94 17.02 -5.35 6.64
C ASP A 94 17.76 -6.32 5.71
N ASP A 95 17.91 -7.58 6.13
CA ASP A 95 18.56 -8.64 5.33
C ASP A 95 17.81 -8.94 4.02
N LEU A 96 16.53 -8.55 3.91
CA LEU A 96 15.72 -8.64 2.70
C LEU A 96 15.80 -7.38 1.82
N GLY A 97 16.62 -6.41 2.21
CA GLY A 97 16.84 -5.16 1.51
C GLY A 97 15.85 -4.07 1.89
N GLU A 98 15.50 -3.23 0.92
CA GLU A 98 14.59 -2.08 1.13
C GLU A 98 13.15 -2.56 1.42
N GLY A 99 12.43 -1.80 2.24
CA GLY A 99 11.01 -2.05 2.54
C GLY A 99 10.07 -1.17 1.73
N PHE A 100 8.96 -1.76 1.28
CA PHE A 100 7.92 -1.07 0.51
C PHE A 100 6.54 -1.40 1.07
N ILE A 101 5.60 -0.48 0.98
CA ILE A 101 4.20 -0.73 1.25
C ILE A 101 3.38 -0.49 -0.01
N HIS A 102 2.39 -1.34 -0.26
CA HIS A 102 1.48 -1.15 -1.38
C HIS A 102 0.20 -0.51 -0.87
N VAL A 103 -0.23 0.55 -1.56
CA VAL A 103 -1.38 1.35 -1.18
C VAL A 103 -2.35 1.41 -2.34
N ARG A 104 -3.64 1.26 -2.04
CA ARG A 104 -4.73 1.47 -2.99
C ARG A 104 -5.48 2.74 -2.66
N ILE A 105 -5.64 3.59 -3.65
CA ILE A 105 -6.41 4.84 -3.57
C ILE A 105 -7.40 4.89 -4.72
N HIS A 106 -8.44 5.72 -4.58
CA HIS A 106 -9.45 5.96 -5.60
C HIS A 106 -9.48 7.46 -5.95
N ASP A 107 -9.27 7.77 -7.22
CA ASP A 107 -9.36 9.12 -7.79
C ASP A 107 -10.71 9.26 -8.55
N PRO A 108 -11.74 9.90 -7.96
CA PRO A 108 -13.08 9.99 -8.56
C PRO A 108 -13.13 10.93 -9.79
N PRO A 109 -14.14 10.78 -10.67
CA PRO A 109 -14.30 11.60 -11.85
C PRO A 109 -14.72 13.01 -11.43
N ASN A 110 -14.14 14.02 -12.09
CA ASN A 110 -14.32 15.45 -11.80
C ASN A 110 -13.69 15.89 -10.47
N ARG A 111 -12.44 16.36 -10.55
CA ARG A 111 -11.65 17.05 -9.50
C ARG A 111 -12.28 18.36 -8.95
N GLY A 112 -13.61 18.43 -8.85
CA GLY A 112 -14.37 19.62 -8.46
C GLY A 112 -15.38 19.40 -7.34
N THR A 113 -15.73 18.15 -7.00
CA THR A 113 -16.68 17.85 -5.90
C THR A 113 -16.23 16.76 -4.93
N GLU A 114 -15.35 15.85 -5.35
CA GLU A 114 -14.87 14.73 -4.53
C GLU A 114 -13.34 14.66 -4.56
N ASP A 115 -12.73 14.52 -3.39
CA ASP A 115 -11.28 14.39 -3.23
C ASP A 115 -10.82 12.94 -3.42
N VAL A 116 -9.53 12.75 -3.71
CA VAL A 116 -8.90 11.42 -3.75
C VAL A 116 -9.07 10.72 -2.40
N VAL A 117 -9.45 9.45 -2.43
CA VAL A 117 -9.77 8.66 -1.24
C VAL A 117 -8.77 7.54 -1.03
N PHE A 118 -8.20 7.45 0.17
CA PHE A 118 -7.46 6.26 0.60
C PHE A 118 -8.42 5.06 0.72
N HIS A 119 -8.05 3.93 0.12
CA HIS A 119 -8.85 2.72 0.21
C HIS A 119 -8.23 1.71 1.18
N SER A 120 -6.98 1.29 0.94
CA SER A 120 -6.36 0.27 1.77
C SER A 120 -4.84 0.13 1.62
N LEU A 121 -4.27 -0.64 2.55
CA LEU A 121 -2.90 -1.14 2.52
C LEU A 121 -2.93 -2.62 2.16
N PHE A 122 -1.92 -3.08 1.43
CA PHE A 122 -1.70 -4.50 1.19
C PHE A 122 -0.97 -5.16 2.34
N THR A 123 -1.48 -6.33 2.75
CA THR A 123 -0.80 -7.31 3.59
C THR A 123 -0.86 -8.69 2.95
N ASP A 124 0.21 -9.46 3.12
CA ASP A 124 0.36 -10.81 2.58
C ASP A 124 0.28 -11.83 3.72
N GLU A 125 -0.86 -12.50 3.83
CA GLU A 125 -1.05 -13.65 4.74
C GLU A 125 -0.59 -14.99 4.11
N GLY A 126 -0.18 -15.02 2.84
CA GLY A 126 0.13 -16.25 2.13
C GLY A 126 -1.05 -17.23 2.05
N LYS A 127 -0.77 -18.51 1.78
CA LYS A 127 -1.82 -19.54 1.79
C LYS A 127 -2.18 -19.90 3.23
N ARG A 128 -3.45 -20.23 3.45
CA ARG A 128 -3.89 -20.82 4.71
C ARG A 128 -3.77 -22.34 4.64
N ASP A 129 -3.23 -22.93 5.69
CA ASP A 129 -3.21 -24.38 5.87
C ASP A 129 -4.61 -24.94 6.19
N GLY A 130 -4.72 -26.26 6.31
CA GLY A 130 -5.98 -26.94 6.63
C GLY A 130 -6.59 -26.57 7.99
N ASP A 131 -5.80 -25.96 8.87
CA ASP A 131 -6.20 -25.46 10.19
C ASP A 131 -6.50 -23.95 10.19
N GLY A 132 -6.46 -23.31 9.01
CA GLY A 132 -6.76 -21.90 8.82
C GLY A 132 -5.64 -20.94 9.23
N ARG A 133 -4.43 -21.44 9.52
CA ARG A 133 -3.26 -20.61 9.81
C ARG A 133 -2.61 -20.17 8.52
N ALA A 134 -2.23 -18.91 8.45
CA ALA A 134 -1.57 -18.37 7.28
C ALA A 134 -0.06 -18.71 7.31
N GLU A 135 0.48 -19.08 6.15
CA GLU A 135 1.88 -19.44 5.97
C GLU A 135 2.83 -18.23 6.10
N ARG A 136 2.31 -17.02 5.84
CA ARG A 136 3.09 -15.77 5.89
C ARG A 136 2.26 -14.70 6.57
N TYR A 137 2.93 -13.68 7.11
CA TYR A 137 2.30 -12.44 7.53
C TYR A 137 3.28 -11.32 7.24
N GLN A 138 3.01 -10.53 6.19
CA GLN A 138 3.93 -9.49 5.75
C GLN A 138 3.19 -8.26 5.19
N ALA A 139 3.28 -7.13 5.88
CA ALA A 139 2.78 -5.84 5.41
C ALA A 139 3.84 -5.06 4.58
N ILE A 140 5.13 -5.28 4.85
CA ILE A 140 6.23 -4.57 4.21
C ILE A 140 6.91 -5.45 3.17
N GLN A 141 6.65 -5.17 1.91
CA GLN A 141 7.10 -5.93 0.75
C GLN A 141 8.55 -5.65 0.38
N THR A 142 9.17 -6.58 -0.34
CA THR A 142 10.50 -6.39 -0.95
C THR A 142 10.38 -5.61 -2.26
N LYS A 143 11.51 -5.12 -2.78
CA LYS A 143 11.56 -4.35 -4.03
C LYS A 143 10.90 -5.09 -5.20
N ASP A 144 11.20 -6.39 -5.31
CA ASP A 144 10.79 -7.23 -6.44
C ASP A 144 9.36 -7.78 -6.29
N PHE A 145 8.69 -7.53 -5.15
CA PHE A 145 7.30 -7.95 -4.99
C PHE A 145 6.40 -7.14 -5.94
N PRO A 146 5.60 -7.80 -6.80
CA PRO A 146 4.87 -7.11 -7.85
C PRO A 146 3.74 -6.26 -7.26
N LEU A 147 3.52 -5.09 -7.85
CA LEU A 147 2.38 -4.24 -7.52
C LEU A 147 1.16 -4.78 -8.27
N GLU A 148 0.32 -5.56 -7.60
CA GLU A 148 -0.88 -6.18 -8.18
C GLU A 148 -2.14 -5.70 -7.46
N TYR A 149 -3.31 -5.97 -8.05
CA TYR A 149 -4.56 -5.62 -7.41
C TYR A 149 -4.76 -6.46 -6.13
N PHE A 150 -5.23 -5.80 -5.08
CA PHE A 150 -5.59 -6.44 -3.81
C PHE A 150 -6.90 -5.87 -3.29
N HIS A 151 -7.62 -6.69 -2.52
CA HIS A 151 -8.98 -6.41 -2.06
C HIS A 151 -9.08 -5.72 -0.71
N GLU A 152 -8.04 -5.78 0.13
CA GLU A 152 -8.09 -5.40 1.57
C GLU A 152 -8.80 -4.08 1.86
#